data_AF-A0A1Y2M1U3-F1
#
_entry.id   AF-A0A1Y2M1U3-F1
#
_cell.length_a   1.000
_cell.length_b   1.000
_cell.length_c   1.000
_cell.angle_alpha   90.00
_cell.angle_beta   90.00
_cell.angle_gamma   90.00
#
_symmetry.space_group_name_H-M   'P 1'
#
loop_
_entity.id
_entity.type
_entity.pdbx_description
1 polymer ?
#
loop_
_entity_poly.entity_id
_entity_poly.type
_entity_poly.pdbx_seq_one_letter_code
_entity_poly.pdbx_strand_id
1 'polypeptide(L)'
;MRFTAPTLALTGLACAQINGTNGIGSTPSQRYVVSADQAYQIVQAGVKNATALGVPQNIAVVDPSGILVAFLRMDNAFIGSIDISQKKARTAVLFNGLTSAGLYNASQPGAPLYAIEQTNGGLVVFGGGSVSSSNRSLSDVLTSL
;
A
#
# COMPACT_ATOMS: atom_id res chain seq x y z
N MET A 1 -20.79 19.84 52.68
CA MET A 1 -19.87 18.70 52.40
C MET A 1 -19.56 18.72 50.91
N ARG A 2 -18.35 19.12 50.51
CA ARG A 2 -17.92 19.19 49.09
C ARG A 2 -17.10 17.96 48.77
N PHE A 3 -17.61 17.06 47.93
CA PHE A 3 -16.84 15.97 47.35
C PHE A 3 -16.11 16.49 46.12
N THR A 4 -14.80 16.70 46.22
CA THR A 4 -13.92 16.92 45.08
C THR A 4 -13.49 15.56 44.53
N ALA A 5 -13.97 15.20 43.35
CA ALA A 5 -13.53 14.00 42.64
C ALA A 5 -12.08 14.19 42.13
N PRO A 6 -11.20 13.17 42.21
CA PRO A 6 -9.89 13.26 41.61
C PRO A 6 -9.99 13.04 40.10
N THR A 7 -9.57 14.03 39.33
CA THR A 7 -9.36 13.94 37.89
C THR A 7 -8.22 12.95 37.64
N LEU A 8 -8.54 11.71 37.26
CA LEU A 8 -7.56 10.75 36.75
C LEU A 8 -7.05 11.28 35.41
N ALA A 9 -5.91 11.98 35.44
CA ALA A 9 -5.15 12.31 34.26
C ALA A 9 -4.63 10.99 33.67
N LEU A 10 -5.28 10.54 32.59
CA LEU A 10 -4.80 9.45 31.73
C LEU A 10 -3.56 9.99 31.00
N THR A 11 -2.42 10.01 31.67
CA THR A 11 -1.13 10.35 31.06
C THR A 11 -0.84 9.34 29.95
N GLY A 12 -0.63 9.87 28.75
CA GLY A 12 -0.56 9.11 27.52
C GLY A 12 0.42 7.94 27.61
N LEU A 13 -0.06 6.76 27.22
CA LEU A 13 0.80 5.74 26.66
C LEU A 13 1.39 6.34 25.38
N ALA A 14 2.52 7.02 25.50
CA ALA A 14 3.40 7.25 24.38
C ALA A 14 3.86 5.86 23.93
N CYS A 15 3.28 5.37 22.84
CA CYS A 15 3.83 4.24 22.12
C CYS A 15 5.30 4.57 21.83
N ALA A 16 6.22 3.84 22.46
CA ALA A 16 7.63 3.92 22.10
C ALA A 16 7.73 3.40 20.66
N GLN A 17 7.82 4.31 19.70
CA GLN A 17 8.03 3.98 18.30
C GLN A 17 9.43 3.36 18.20
N ILE A 18 9.51 2.03 18.15
CA ILE A 18 10.78 1.31 18.06
C ILE A 18 11.33 1.51 16.65
N ASN A 19 12.01 2.63 16.45
CA ASN A 19 12.67 3.00 15.20
C ASN A 19 14.10 2.39 15.09
N GLY A 20 14.38 1.27 15.77
CA GLY A 20 15.71 0.67 15.84
C GLY A 20 15.72 -0.79 15.38
N THR A 21 16.72 -1.20 14.60
CA THR A 21 16.91 -2.58 14.13
C THR A 21 17.56 -3.51 15.17
N ASN A 22 17.24 -3.34 16.46
CA ASN A 22 17.93 -4.01 17.57
C ASN A 22 19.47 -3.87 17.50
N GLY A 23 19.97 -2.80 16.88
CA GLY A 23 21.41 -2.55 16.70
C GLY A 23 22.09 -3.33 15.56
N ILE A 24 21.35 -4.05 14.71
CA ILE A 24 21.92 -4.82 13.58
C ILE A 24 21.59 -4.13 12.25
N GLY A 25 22.61 -3.84 11.44
CA GLY A 25 22.46 -3.23 10.11
C GLY A 25 22.07 -1.75 10.14
N SER A 26 21.61 -1.23 9.00
CA SER A 26 21.17 0.18 8.89
C SER A 26 19.93 0.46 9.74
N THR A 27 19.69 1.72 10.10
CA THR A 27 18.47 2.16 10.78
C THR A 27 17.33 2.33 9.79
N PRO A 28 16.05 2.33 10.21
CA PRO A 28 14.93 2.68 9.33
C PRO A 28 15.09 4.05 8.68
N SER A 29 15.69 5.03 9.37
CA SER A 29 15.98 6.37 8.83
C SER A 29 17.05 6.40 7.74
N GLN A 30 17.89 5.35 7.63
CA GLN A 30 18.90 5.21 6.58
C GLN A 30 18.38 4.44 5.35
N ARG A 31 17.15 3.92 5.39
CA ARG A 31 16.55 3.17 4.28
C ARG A 31 15.43 3.98 3.64
N TYR A 32 15.30 3.86 2.32
CA TYR A 32 14.16 4.40 1.60
C TYR A 32 13.03 3.37 1.58
N VAL A 33 12.21 3.35 2.64
CA VAL A 33 11.14 2.36 2.84
C VAL A 33 9.83 3.04 3.22
N VAL A 34 8.71 2.36 2.95
CA VAL A 34 7.40 2.72 3.51
C VAL A 34 7.35 2.20 4.95
N SER A 35 7.06 3.07 5.92
CA SER A 35 6.93 2.64 7.32
C SER A 35 5.66 1.83 7.55
N ALA A 36 5.63 1.01 8.61
CA ALA A 36 4.43 0.26 8.98
C ALA A 36 3.22 1.19 9.22
N ASP A 37 3.43 2.33 9.89
CA ASP A 37 2.38 3.31 10.14
C ASP A 37 1.85 3.91 8.82
N GLN A 38 2.75 4.29 7.89
CA GLN A 38 2.35 4.79 6.58
C GLN A 38 1.55 3.74 5.79
N ALA A 39 2.02 2.49 5.79
CA ALA A 39 1.33 1.39 5.12
C ALA A 39 -0.07 1.18 5.72
N TYR A 40 -0.20 1.25 7.04
CA TYR A 40 -1.49 1.13 7.72
C TYR A 40 -2.46 2.26 7.36
N GLN A 41 -1.98 3.51 7.26
CA GLN A 41 -2.80 4.64 6.81
C GLN A 41 -3.27 4.47 5.36
N ILE A 42 -2.39 3.99 4.47
CA ILE A 42 -2.75 3.70 3.07
C ILE A 42 -3.82 2.60 3.00
N VAL A 43 -3.65 1.52 3.77
CA VAL A 43 -4.64 0.43 3.83
C VAL A 43 -6.00 0.95 4.30
N GLN A 44 -6.04 1.74 5.38
CA GLN A 44 -7.29 2.33 5.88
C GLN A 44 -7.98 3.24 4.86
N ALA A 45 -7.21 4.06 4.14
CA ALA A 45 -7.74 4.90 3.07
C ALA A 45 -8.35 4.05 1.94
N GLY A 46 -7.67 2.96 1.55
CA GLY A 46 -8.18 2.01 0.57
C GLY A 46 -9.48 1.33 1.01
N VAL A 47 -9.56 0.88 2.28
CA VAL A 47 -10.76 0.27 2.85
C VAL A 47 -11.93 1.26 2.86
N LYS A 48 -11.69 2.50 3.28
CA LYS A 48 -12.71 3.56 3.27
C LYS A 48 -13.27 3.79 1.87
N ASN A 49 -12.42 3.82 0.85
CA ASN A 49 -12.86 3.99 -0.53
C ASN A 49 -13.65 2.78 -1.04
N ALA A 50 -13.11 1.57 -0.89
CA ALA A 50 -13.78 0.34 -1.28
C ALA A 50 -15.17 0.19 -0.60
N THR A 51 -15.28 0.61 0.65
CA THR A 51 -16.55 0.64 1.40
C THR A 51 -17.51 1.68 0.81
N ALA A 52 -17.05 2.88 0.46
CA ALA A 52 -17.87 3.91 -0.18
C ALA A 52 -18.39 3.49 -1.57
N LEU A 53 -17.59 2.72 -2.32
CA LEU A 53 -17.97 2.14 -3.61
C LEU A 53 -18.85 0.90 -3.49
N GLY A 54 -18.98 0.31 -2.30
CA GLY A 54 -19.71 -0.93 -2.08
C GLY A 54 -19.07 -2.17 -2.72
N VAL A 55 -17.76 -2.12 -3.02
CA VAL A 55 -17.03 -3.22 -3.66
C VAL A 55 -15.93 -3.70 -2.73
N PRO A 56 -15.97 -4.94 -2.22
CA PRO A 56 -14.91 -5.47 -1.35
C PRO A 56 -13.62 -5.72 -2.14
N GLN A 57 -12.49 -5.26 -1.61
CA GLN A 57 -11.18 -5.28 -2.30
C GLN A 57 -10.09 -6.01 -1.51
N ASN A 58 -9.04 -6.40 -2.23
CA ASN A 58 -7.75 -6.78 -1.66
C ASN A 58 -6.78 -5.61 -1.83
N ILE A 59 -6.19 -5.13 -0.74
CA ILE A 59 -5.34 -3.94 -0.71
C ILE A 59 -3.93 -4.36 -0.33
N ALA A 60 -2.97 -4.15 -1.24
CA ALA A 60 -1.56 -4.45 -1.02
C ALA A 60 -0.74 -3.15 -1.04
N VAL A 61 0.18 -3.03 -0.09
CA VAL A 61 1.16 -1.95 -0.01
C VAL A 61 2.55 -2.55 -0.08
N VAL A 62 3.35 -2.08 -1.02
CA VAL A 62 4.74 -2.49 -1.21
C VAL A 62 5.68 -1.31 -0.96
N ASP A 63 6.92 -1.59 -0.58
CA ASP A 63 7.97 -0.59 -0.46
C ASP A 63 8.58 -0.26 -1.85
N PRO A 64 9.47 0.74 -1.96
CA PRO A 64 10.17 1.06 -3.20
C PRO A 64 11.06 -0.07 -3.75
N SER A 65 11.36 -1.08 -2.95
CA SER A 65 12.08 -2.29 -3.37
C SER A 65 11.15 -3.31 -4.03
N GLY A 66 9.82 -3.07 -4.03
CA GLY A 66 8.80 -3.97 -4.55
C GLY A 66 8.42 -5.10 -3.59
N ILE A 67 8.78 -4.98 -2.31
CA ILE A 67 8.53 -5.97 -1.25
C ILE A 67 7.28 -5.58 -0.47
N LEU A 68 6.45 -6.57 -0.14
CA LEU A 68 5.20 -6.36 0.59
C LEU A 68 5.46 -5.84 2.02
N VAL A 69 4.78 -4.75 2.37
CA VAL A 69 4.82 -4.13 3.71
C VAL A 69 3.52 -4.39 4.46
N ALA A 70 2.37 -4.23 3.79
CA ALA A 70 1.07 -4.47 4.38
C ALA A 70 0.10 -5.07 3.36
N PHE A 71 -0.82 -5.90 3.84
CA PHE A 71 -1.87 -6.48 3.03
C PHE A 71 -3.15 -6.61 3.85
N LEU A 72 -4.28 -6.24 3.24
CA LEU A 72 -5.60 -6.44 3.83
C LEU A 72 -6.55 -6.97 2.77
N ARG A 73 -7.23 -8.07 3.11
CA ARG A 73 -8.35 -8.60 2.35
C ARG A 73 -9.64 -8.24 3.07
N MET A 74 -10.50 -7.48 2.40
CA MET A 74 -11.84 -7.21 2.94
C MET A 74 -12.70 -8.48 2.90
N ASP A 75 -13.70 -8.52 3.77
CA ASP A 75 -14.69 -9.59 3.76
C ASP A 75 -15.39 -9.65 2.40
N ASN A 76 -15.63 -10.87 1.91
CA ASN A 76 -16.24 -11.15 0.60
C ASN A 76 -15.42 -10.69 -0.63
N ALA A 77 -14.20 -10.16 -0.46
CA ALA A 77 -13.32 -9.91 -1.59
C ALA A 77 -12.87 -11.22 -2.24
N PHE A 78 -12.75 -11.23 -3.58
CA PHE A 78 -12.33 -12.42 -4.32
C PHE A 78 -10.96 -12.93 -3.87
N ILE A 79 -10.87 -14.21 -3.54
CA ILE A 79 -9.63 -14.86 -3.08
C ILE A 79 -8.57 -14.85 -4.19
N GLY A 80 -8.96 -15.06 -5.44
CA GLY A 80 -8.05 -14.99 -6.59
C GLY A 80 -7.42 -13.61 -6.79
N SER A 81 -8.04 -12.55 -6.25
CA SER A 81 -7.53 -11.18 -6.36
C SER A 81 -6.44 -10.84 -5.33
N ILE A 82 -6.07 -11.77 -4.44
CA ILE A 82 -4.94 -11.60 -3.51
C ILE A 82 -3.63 -11.43 -4.29
N ASP A 83 -3.30 -12.40 -5.15
CA ASP A 83 -2.08 -12.38 -5.98
C ASP A 83 -2.10 -11.21 -6.96
N ILE A 84 -3.28 -10.93 -7.55
CA ILE A 84 -3.48 -9.82 -8.47
C ILE A 84 -3.15 -8.48 -7.79
N SER A 85 -3.64 -8.25 -6.57
CA SER A 85 -3.40 -7.00 -5.83
C SER A 85 -1.92 -6.80 -5.53
N GLN A 86 -1.24 -7.85 -5.06
CA GLN A 86 0.20 -7.79 -4.78
C GLN A 86 1.03 -7.55 -6.04
N LYS A 87 0.71 -8.22 -7.15
CA LYS A 87 1.40 -8.04 -8.43
C LYS A 87 1.17 -6.67 -9.03
N LYS A 88 -0.03 -6.08 -8.90
CA LYS A 88 -0.30 -4.71 -9.33
C LYS A 88 0.54 -3.70 -8.56
N ALA A 89 0.57 -3.81 -7.24
CA ALA A 89 1.37 -2.93 -6.38
C ALA A 89 2.87 -3.03 -6.73
N ARG A 90 3.38 -4.25 -6.92
CA ARG A 90 4.77 -4.49 -7.32
C ARG A 90 5.08 -3.96 -8.72
N THR A 91 4.18 -4.14 -9.68
CA THR A 91 4.32 -3.58 -11.04
C THR A 91 4.46 -2.06 -10.96
N ALA A 92 3.62 -1.39 -10.17
CA ALA A 92 3.67 0.06 -10.06
C ALA A 92 5.02 0.59 -9.56
N VAL A 93 5.66 -0.12 -8.62
CA VAL A 93 7.00 0.23 -8.13
C VAL A 93 8.09 -0.08 -9.14
N LEU A 94 8.08 -1.27 -9.76
CA LEU A 94 9.13 -1.68 -10.69
C LEU A 94 9.22 -0.80 -11.95
N PHE A 95 8.10 -0.19 -12.35
CA PHE A 95 8.04 0.74 -13.49
C PHE A 95 7.99 2.20 -13.06
N ASN A 96 8.70 2.53 -11.97
CA ASN A 96 8.96 3.89 -11.52
C ASN A 96 7.69 4.72 -11.30
N GLY A 97 6.65 4.12 -10.75
CA GLY A 97 5.38 4.79 -10.45
C GLY A 97 4.33 4.71 -11.55
N LEU A 98 4.61 4.04 -12.68
CA LEU A 98 3.63 3.82 -13.72
C LEU A 98 2.56 2.83 -13.24
N THR A 99 1.28 3.17 -13.40
CA THR A 99 0.21 2.27 -12.99
C THR A 99 0.23 0.98 -13.81
N SER A 100 -0.24 -0.12 -13.24
CA SER A 100 -0.46 -1.36 -14.01
C SER A 100 -1.29 -1.11 -15.27
N ALA A 101 -2.28 -0.20 -15.18
CA ALA A 101 -3.10 0.23 -16.32
C ALA A 101 -2.26 0.95 -17.39
N GLY A 102 -1.30 1.78 -16.98
CA GLY A 102 -0.44 2.54 -17.88
C GLY A 102 0.47 1.66 -18.75
N LEU A 103 0.77 0.44 -18.29
CA LEU A 103 1.52 -0.55 -19.07
C LEU A 103 0.66 -1.34 -20.07
N TYR A 104 -0.67 -1.28 -19.95
CA TYR A 104 -1.57 -2.14 -20.73
C TYR A 104 -1.31 -2.02 -22.24
N ASN A 105 -1.31 -0.79 -22.78
CA ASN A 105 -1.11 -0.54 -24.20
C ASN A 105 0.27 -0.98 -24.70
N ALA A 106 1.30 -0.83 -23.87
CA ALA A 106 2.67 -1.22 -24.22
C ALA A 106 2.86 -2.75 -24.21
N SER A 107 2.01 -3.48 -23.47
CA SER A 107 2.07 -4.94 -23.33
C SER A 107 1.28 -5.73 -24.38
N GLN A 108 0.53 -5.06 -25.27
CA GLN A 108 -0.30 -5.74 -26.27
C GLN A 108 0.54 -6.47 -27.34
N PRO A 109 -0.02 -7.50 -28.02
CA PRO A 109 0.63 -8.12 -29.18
C PRO A 109 1.07 -7.07 -30.21
N GLY A 110 2.36 -7.09 -30.58
CA GLY A 110 2.95 -6.13 -31.52
C GLY A 110 3.37 -4.79 -30.91
N ALA A 111 3.14 -4.56 -29.61
CA ALA A 111 3.63 -3.38 -28.90
C ALA A 111 5.06 -3.57 -28.36
N PRO A 112 5.77 -2.48 -27.97
CA PRO A 112 7.19 -2.55 -27.61
C PRO A 112 7.53 -3.42 -26.39
N LEU A 113 6.57 -3.63 -25.49
CA LEU A 113 6.73 -4.39 -24.25
C LEU A 113 5.84 -5.64 -24.24
N TYR A 114 5.60 -6.23 -25.40
CA TYR A 114 4.82 -7.47 -25.50
C TYR A 114 5.38 -8.58 -24.60
N ALA A 115 4.48 -9.30 -23.92
CA ALA A 115 4.79 -10.37 -22.97
C ALA A 115 5.54 -9.94 -21.70
N ILE A 116 5.56 -8.64 -21.36
CA ILE A 116 6.19 -8.14 -20.14
C ILE A 116 5.59 -8.76 -18.87
N GLU A 117 4.33 -9.19 -18.91
CA GLU A 117 3.66 -9.89 -17.82
C GLU A 117 4.33 -11.21 -17.41
N GLN A 118 5.14 -11.82 -18.29
CA GLN A 118 5.90 -13.04 -18.00
C GLN A 118 7.20 -12.77 -17.23
N THR A 119 7.62 -11.51 -17.15
CA THR A 119 8.85 -11.13 -16.44
C THR A 119 8.61 -11.03 -14.94
N ASN A 120 9.69 -10.95 -14.15
CA ASN A 120 9.63 -10.68 -12.70
C ASN A 120 8.81 -11.69 -11.87
N GLY A 121 8.57 -12.90 -12.39
CA GLY A 121 7.74 -13.91 -11.73
C GLY A 121 6.24 -13.68 -11.88
N GLY A 122 5.82 -12.86 -12.85
CA GLY A 122 4.42 -12.56 -13.15
C GLY A 122 4.06 -11.13 -12.76
N LEU A 123 3.83 -10.28 -13.76
CA LEU A 123 3.30 -8.93 -13.57
C LEU A 123 1.82 -8.87 -13.97
N VAL A 124 1.13 -7.85 -13.46
CA VAL A 124 -0.25 -7.57 -13.84
C VAL A 124 -0.29 -6.19 -14.49
N VAL A 125 -0.72 -6.16 -15.75
CA VAL A 125 -0.68 -5.00 -16.64
C VAL A 125 -2.08 -4.45 -16.97
N PHE A 126 -3.07 -4.71 -16.12
CA PHE A 126 -4.42 -4.14 -16.23
C PHE A 126 -4.80 -3.35 -14.97
N GLY A 127 -5.84 -2.51 -15.08
CA GLY A 127 -6.18 -1.41 -14.15
C GLY A 127 -6.09 -1.70 -12.64
N GLY A 128 -5.67 -0.70 -11.85
CA GLY A 128 -5.82 -0.68 -10.38
C GLY A 128 -4.56 -0.54 -9.51
N GLY A 129 -3.34 -0.63 -10.05
CA GLY A 129 -2.11 -0.38 -9.27
C GLY A 129 -1.65 1.07 -9.37
N SER A 130 -1.60 1.83 -8.28
CA SER A 130 -1.13 3.24 -8.25
C SER A 130 -0.11 3.46 -7.14
N VAL A 131 0.80 4.43 -7.31
CA VAL A 131 1.84 4.76 -6.31
C VAL A 131 1.42 5.95 -5.44
N SER A 132 1.49 5.76 -4.13
CA SER A 132 1.36 6.83 -3.14
C SER A 132 2.75 7.34 -2.76
N SER A 133 3.12 8.52 -3.25
CA SER A 133 4.32 9.24 -2.79
C SER A 133 3.93 10.19 -1.65
N SER A 134 4.75 10.30 -0.61
CA SER A 134 4.56 11.16 0.57
C SER A 134 4.30 12.65 0.29
N ASN A 135 4.45 13.10 -0.97
CA ASN A 135 4.20 14.47 -1.42
C ASN A 135 3.09 14.59 -2.51
N ARG A 136 2.32 13.52 -2.78
CA ARG A 136 1.09 13.60 -3.59
C ARG A 136 -0.12 13.51 -2.68
N SER A 137 -1.09 14.38 -2.92
CA SER A 137 -2.36 14.41 -2.20
C SER A 137 -2.97 13.01 -2.17
N LEU A 138 -3.41 12.56 -1.00
CA LEU A 138 -4.14 11.29 -0.81
C LEU A 138 -5.37 11.19 -1.74
N SER A 139 -5.85 12.31 -2.29
CA SER A 139 -6.91 12.34 -3.31
C SER A 139 -6.53 11.64 -4.61
N ASP A 140 -5.28 11.67 -5.03
CA ASP A 140 -4.85 11.15 -6.35
C ASP A 140 -4.78 9.62 -6.35
N VAL A 141 -4.66 9.01 -5.16
CA VAL A 141 -4.74 7.56 -4.94
C VAL A 141 -6.19 7.06 -5.09
N LEU A 142 -7.18 7.94 -4.90
CA LEU A 142 -8.60 7.57 -4.77
C LEU A 142 -9.37 7.54 -6.10
N THR A 143 -8.88 8.19 -7.15
CA THR A 143 -9.62 8.39 -8.42
C THR A 143 -9.42 7.26 -9.44
N SER A 144 -8.68 6.20 -9.11
CA SER A 144 -8.28 5.13 -10.06
C SER A 144 -8.68 3.71 -9.64
N LEU A 145 -9.55 3.56 -8.64
CA LEU A 145 -10.13 2.27 -8.23
C LEU A 145 -11.38 1.94 -9.06
#